data_AF-A0A843FZS6-F1
#
_entry.id   AF-A0A843FZS6-F1
#
_cell.length_a   1.000
_cell.length_b   1.000
_cell.length_c   1.000
_cell.angle_alpha   90.00
_cell.angle_beta   90.00
_cell.angle_gamma   90.00
#
_symmetry.space_group_name_H-M   'P 1'
#
loop_
_entity.id
_entity.type
_entity.pdbx_description
1 polymer ?
#
loop_
_entity_poly.entity_id
_entity_poly.type
_entity_poly.pdbx_seq_one_letter_code
_entity_poly.pdbx_strand_id
1 'polypeptide(L)'
;MEETEFFCPTCNEDTEHEILKESPGKLLVKCLECGSIHNVSKEPEPREIRVKAIISIERDSMKGTIELTEDERISVGDLLVAETEDGESLGVEVSSIEIDDKRVGNAQASDIGTIWARVVDRVILKVSYHDGRATIPLYVEYGGEDDIVIGETYKSGQYRYKVTHIKLRNGAMMRKEGWKAYARKIKRVYGTKAVY
;
A
#
# COMPACT_ATOMS: atom_id res chain seq x y z
N MET A 1 -26.86 18.64 17.61
CA MET A 1 -27.94 17.77 17.10
C MET A 1 -27.57 17.45 15.69
N GLU A 2 -27.56 16.17 15.35
CA GLU A 2 -27.17 15.68 14.04
C GLU A 2 -28.47 15.41 13.27
N GLU A 3 -28.64 16.09 12.13
CA GLU A 3 -29.83 16.04 11.28
C GLU A 3 -29.47 15.24 10.02
N THR A 4 -30.33 14.30 9.64
CA THR A 4 -30.12 13.42 8.48
C THR A 4 -31.46 13.06 7.85
N GLU A 5 -31.45 12.82 6.54
CA GLU A 5 -32.61 12.35 5.79
C GLU A 5 -32.79 10.83 5.94
N PHE A 6 -33.99 10.43 6.35
CA PHE A 6 -34.40 9.02 6.41
C PHE A 6 -35.84 8.88 5.91
N PHE A 7 -36.19 7.68 5.45
CA PHE A 7 -37.57 7.37 5.10
C PHE A 7 -38.48 7.43 6.32
N CYS A 8 -39.52 8.27 6.27
CA CYS A 8 -40.54 8.33 7.29
C CYS A 8 -41.71 7.41 6.95
N PRO A 9 -42.04 6.38 7.76
CA PRO A 9 -43.19 5.51 7.51
C PRO A 9 -44.55 6.23 7.66
N THR A 10 -44.56 7.42 8.29
CA THR A 10 -45.77 8.22 8.49
C THR A 10 -46.01 9.20 7.33
N CYS A 11 -44.96 9.91 6.87
CA CYS A 11 -45.05 10.78 5.69
C CYS A 11 -45.02 9.98 4.38
N ASN A 12 -44.50 8.75 4.42
CA ASN A 12 -44.28 7.87 3.28
C ASN A 12 -43.34 8.49 2.22
N GLU A 13 -42.35 9.27 2.70
CA GLU A 13 -41.30 9.89 1.91
C GLU A 13 -40.03 10.06 2.77
N ASP A 14 -38.91 10.38 2.13
CA ASP A 14 -37.67 10.73 2.83
C ASP A 14 -37.79 12.15 3.39
N THR A 15 -37.64 12.29 4.71
CA THR A 15 -37.75 13.58 5.41
C THR A 15 -36.55 13.79 6.32
N GLU A 16 -36.33 15.04 6.75
CA GLU A 16 -35.34 15.31 7.79
C GLU A 16 -35.76 14.71 9.14
N HIS A 17 -34.79 14.11 9.83
CA HIS A 17 -34.98 13.50 11.14
C HIS A 17 -33.89 13.95 12.12
N GLU A 18 -34.30 14.11 13.38
CA GLU A 18 -33.41 14.30 14.53
C GLU A 18 -33.06 12.93 15.14
N ILE A 19 -31.77 12.64 15.32
CA ILE A 19 -31.32 11.43 16.00
C ILE A 19 -31.50 11.59 17.51
N LEU A 20 -32.39 10.78 18.11
CA LEU A 20 -32.67 10.80 19.56
C LEU A 20 -31.73 9.87 20.33
N LYS A 21 -31.41 8.70 19.76
CA LYS A 21 -30.56 7.70 20.41
C LYS A 21 -29.88 6.81 19.38
N GLU A 22 -28.60 6.56 19.60
CA GLU A 22 -27.85 5.56 18.85
C GLU A 22 -27.72 4.24 19.63
N SER A 23 -27.83 3.12 18.91
CA SER A 23 -27.60 1.78 19.44
C SER A 23 -26.94 0.92 18.36
N PRO A 24 -26.21 -0.16 18.70
CA PRO A 24 -25.55 -0.99 17.70
C PRO A 24 -26.54 -1.47 16.62
N GLY A 25 -26.32 -1.04 15.37
CA GLY A 25 -27.15 -1.37 14.21
C GLY A 25 -28.51 -0.66 14.10
N LYS A 26 -28.86 0.27 15.01
CA LYS A 26 -30.14 1.00 14.98
C LYS A 26 -30.04 2.43 15.48
N LEU A 27 -30.76 3.33 14.81
CA LEU A 27 -30.96 4.71 15.23
C LEU A 27 -32.43 4.91 15.62
N LEU A 28 -32.68 5.47 16.80
CA LEU A 28 -34.00 5.97 17.15
C LEU A 28 -34.07 7.42 16.69
N VAL A 29 -34.92 7.68 15.71
CA VAL A 29 -35.00 8.98 15.04
C VAL A 29 -36.40 9.57 15.19
N LYS A 30 -36.48 10.90 15.16
CA LYS A 30 -37.72 11.66 15.18
C LYS A 30 -37.85 12.48 13.91
N CYS A 31 -38.91 12.23 13.15
CA CYS A 31 -39.23 13.01 11.95
C CYS A 31 -39.50 14.47 12.33
N LEU A 32 -38.84 15.42 11.66
CA LEU A 32 -39.04 16.85 11.89
C LEU A 32 -40.34 17.37 11.25
N GLU A 33 -40.90 16.66 10.26
CA GLU A 33 -42.15 17.04 9.61
C GLU A 33 -43.40 16.58 10.38
N CYS A 34 -43.53 15.27 10.64
CA CYS A 34 -44.72 14.71 11.30
C CYS A 34 -44.54 14.42 12.80
N GLY A 35 -43.32 14.55 13.33
CA GLY A 35 -43.01 14.28 14.74
C GLY A 35 -42.97 12.80 15.13
N SER A 36 -43.16 11.87 14.19
CA SER A 36 -43.15 10.43 14.49
C SER A 36 -41.77 9.95 14.91
N ILE A 37 -41.72 9.08 15.92
CA ILE A 37 -40.48 8.45 16.41
C ILE A 37 -40.46 7.01 15.93
N HIS A 38 -39.40 6.61 15.22
CA HIS A 38 -39.24 5.26 14.70
C HIS A 38 -37.77 4.84 14.66
N ASN A 39 -37.53 3.56 14.37
CA ASN A 39 -36.17 3.02 14.30
C ASN A 39 -35.73 2.90 12.84
N VAL A 40 -34.54 3.41 12.54
CA VAL A 40 -33.84 3.18 11.28
C VAL A 40 -32.74 2.16 11.52
N SER A 41 -32.58 1.19 10.60
CA SER A 41 -31.43 0.28 10.62
C SER A 41 -30.19 1.01 10.14
N LYS A 42 -29.13 1.01 10.95
CA LYS A 42 -27.80 1.44 10.52
C LYS A 42 -27.05 0.19 10.06
N GLU A 43 -26.48 0.22 8.85
CA GLU A 43 -25.54 -0.84 8.47
C GLU A 43 -24.38 -0.85 9.48
N PRO A 44 -24.00 -2.02 10.02
CA PRO A 44 -22.88 -2.07 10.95
C PRO A 44 -21.64 -1.54 10.23
N GLU A 45 -20.93 -0.62 10.88
CA GLU A 45 -19.64 -0.18 10.36
C GLU A 45 -18.70 -1.40 10.26
N PRO A 46 -17.95 -1.54 9.16
CA PRO A 46 -17.03 -2.64 8.99
C PRO A 46 -16.02 -2.65 10.14
N ARG A 47 -15.81 -3.82 10.73
CA ARG A 47 -14.87 -3.94 11.85
C ARG A 47 -13.43 -3.85 11.37
N GLU A 48 -12.58 -3.24 12.18
CA GLU A 48 -11.14 -3.34 12.02
C GLU A 48 -10.66 -4.74 12.41
N ILE A 49 -9.84 -5.34 11.54
CA ILE A 49 -9.24 -6.66 11.72
C ILE A 49 -7.73 -6.57 11.52
N ARG A 50 -7.00 -7.46 12.21
CA ARG A 50 -5.55 -7.61 12.05
C ARG A 50 -5.27 -8.87 11.24
N VAL A 51 -4.79 -8.68 10.02
CA VAL A 51 -4.42 -9.79 9.13
C VAL A 51 -2.93 -10.09 9.29
N LYS A 52 -2.59 -11.37 9.39
CA LYS A 52 -1.20 -11.82 9.48
C LYS A 52 -0.43 -11.45 8.21
N ALA A 53 0.78 -10.94 8.40
CA ALA A 53 1.69 -10.59 7.33
C ALA A 53 3.06 -11.30 7.47
N ILE A 54 3.62 -11.69 6.32
CA ILE A 54 5.03 -12.10 6.18
C ILE A 54 5.73 -11.02 5.37
N ILE A 55 6.64 -10.29 6.03
CA ILE A 55 7.28 -9.10 5.50
C ILE A 55 8.69 -9.46 5.07
N SER A 56 8.98 -9.31 3.78
CA SER A 56 10.29 -9.59 3.20
C SER A 56 11.16 -8.33 3.17
N ILE A 57 12.36 -8.43 3.74
CA ILE A 57 13.40 -7.40 3.73
C ILE A 57 14.66 -8.01 3.13
N GLU A 58 14.98 -7.63 1.89
CA GLU A 58 16.12 -8.17 1.14
C GLU A 58 16.15 -9.70 1.03
N ARG A 59 16.87 -10.37 1.94
CA ARG A 59 17.01 -11.83 1.99
C ARG A 59 16.31 -12.45 3.20
N ASP A 60 15.88 -11.63 4.13
CA ASP A 60 15.27 -12.04 5.38
C ASP A 60 13.76 -11.81 5.31
N SER A 61 13.04 -12.53 6.15
CA SER A 61 11.60 -12.37 6.31
C SER A 61 11.25 -12.37 7.79
N MET A 62 10.31 -11.53 8.16
CA MET A 62 9.77 -11.45 9.52
C MET A 62 8.25 -11.54 9.50
N LYS A 63 7.68 -11.83 10.65
CA LYS A 63 6.23 -11.82 10.85
C LYS A 63 5.79 -10.43 11.29
N GLY A 64 4.55 -10.11 10.96
CA GLY A 64 3.88 -8.90 11.41
C GLY A 64 2.38 -9.00 11.16
N THR A 65 1.71 -7.86 11.25
CA THR A 65 0.28 -7.71 11.00
C THR A 65 0.00 -6.46 10.18
N ILE A 66 -1.11 -6.47 9.44
CA ILE A 66 -1.65 -5.30 8.75
C ILE A 66 -3.07 -5.10 9.28
N GLU A 67 -3.37 -3.87 9.71
CA GLU A 67 -4.71 -3.46 10.12
C GLU A 67 -5.51 -3.06 8.87
N LEU A 68 -6.69 -3.68 8.70
CA LEU A 68 -7.59 -3.51 7.55
C LEU A 68 -9.04 -3.47 8.05
N THR A 69 -9.96 -2.97 7.24
CA THR A 69 -11.40 -3.19 7.50
C THR A 69 -11.83 -4.54 6.93
N GLU A 70 -12.78 -5.23 7.59
CA GLU A 70 -13.20 -6.58 7.18
C GLU A 70 -13.75 -6.66 5.75
N ASP A 71 -14.28 -5.54 5.25
CA ASP A 71 -14.84 -5.41 3.91
C ASP A 71 -13.82 -4.96 2.86
N GLU A 72 -12.61 -4.53 3.27
CA GLU A 72 -11.57 -4.01 2.39
C GLU A 72 -11.10 -5.06 1.40
N ARG A 73 -10.90 -4.67 0.13
CA ARG A 73 -10.41 -5.57 -0.92
C ARG A 73 -8.94 -5.31 -1.21
N ILE A 74 -8.10 -6.28 -0.88
CA ILE A 74 -6.64 -6.22 -1.07
C ILE A 74 -6.25 -6.91 -2.37
N SER A 75 -5.30 -6.31 -3.08
CA SER A 75 -4.73 -6.78 -4.34
C SER A 75 -3.20 -6.83 -4.29
N VAL A 76 -2.61 -7.71 -5.10
CA VAL A 76 -1.16 -7.70 -5.31
C VAL A 76 -0.74 -6.38 -5.94
N GLY A 77 0.25 -5.72 -5.34
CA GLY A 77 0.74 -4.40 -5.72
C GLY A 77 0.26 -3.26 -4.84
N ASP A 78 -0.70 -3.51 -3.95
CA ASP A 78 -1.19 -2.49 -3.01
C ASP A 78 -0.09 -2.08 -2.02
N LEU A 79 -0.11 -0.80 -1.65
CA LEU A 79 0.78 -0.24 -0.64
C LEU A 79 0.04 -0.15 0.68
N LEU A 80 0.56 -0.83 1.70
CA LEU A 80 -0.02 -0.92 3.03
C LEU A 80 1.04 -0.62 4.09
N VAL A 81 0.61 -0.42 5.32
CA VAL A 81 1.49 -0.33 6.48
C VAL A 81 1.42 -1.64 7.25
N ALA A 82 2.56 -2.26 7.47
CA ALA A 82 2.67 -3.44 8.31
C ALA A 82 3.34 -3.08 9.63
N GLU A 83 2.80 -3.61 10.72
CA GLU A 83 3.39 -3.57 12.05
C GLU A 83 4.15 -4.88 12.29
N THR A 84 5.43 -4.80 12.64
CA THR A 84 6.26 -5.96 12.97
C THR A 84 6.00 -6.44 14.40
N GLU A 85 6.41 -7.66 14.74
CA GLU A 85 6.26 -8.19 16.12
C GLU A 85 7.02 -7.36 17.18
N ASP A 86 8.04 -6.60 16.78
CA ASP A 86 8.81 -5.66 17.61
C ASP A 86 8.25 -4.22 17.64
N GLY A 87 7.11 -3.97 16.98
CA GLY A 87 6.38 -2.70 17.02
C GLY A 87 6.89 -1.63 16.05
N GLU A 88 7.69 -2.00 15.06
CA GLU A 88 8.08 -1.11 13.97
C GLU A 88 6.99 -1.06 12.90
N SER A 89 6.66 0.14 12.42
CA SER A 89 5.74 0.33 11.30
C SER A 89 6.52 0.49 10.00
N LEU A 90 6.24 -0.36 9.02
CA LEU A 90 6.93 -0.40 7.73
C LEU A 90 5.92 -0.27 6.59
N GLY A 91 6.19 0.64 5.66
CA GLY A 91 5.50 0.67 4.37
C GLY A 91 5.89 -0.54 3.52
N VAL A 92 4.90 -1.28 3.08
CA VAL A 92 5.06 -2.54 2.34
C VAL A 92 4.22 -2.56 1.07
N GLU A 93 4.68 -3.32 0.08
CA GLU A 93 3.94 -3.62 -1.15
C GLU A 93 3.50 -5.09 -1.13
N VAL A 94 2.21 -5.34 -1.33
CA VAL A 94 1.65 -6.69 -1.37
C VAL A 94 2.24 -7.44 -2.56
N SER A 95 2.83 -8.59 -2.28
CA SER A 95 3.48 -9.45 -3.27
C SER A 95 2.71 -10.73 -3.57
N SER A 96 1.93 -11.23 -2.60
CA SER A 96 1.05 -12.39 -2.75
C SER A 96 0.01 -12.37 -1.63
N ILE A 97 -1.18 -12.90 -1.92
CA ILE A 97 -2.25 -13.07 -0.94
C ILE A 97 -2.55 -14.56 -0.83
N GLU A 98 -2.75 -15.05 0.40
CA GLU A 98 -3.00 -16.46 0.68
C GLU A 98 -4.35 -16.64 1.40
N ILE A 99 -5.19 -17.52 0.86
CA ILE A 99 -6.47 -17.97 1.40
C ILE A 99 -6.45 -19.49 1.40
N ASP A 100 -6.67 -20.14 2.55
CA ASP A 100 -6.73 -21.61 2.68
C ASP A 100 -5.64 -22.34 1.86
N ASP A 101 -4.37 -21.97 2.08
CA ASP A 101 -3.18 -22.49 1.39
C ASP A 101 -3.09 -22.23 -0.13
N LYS A 102 -3.99 -21.41 -0.71
CA LYS A 102 -3.98 -21.02 -2.12
C LYS A 102 -3.54 -19.58 -2.30
N ARG A 103 -2.72 -19.33 -3.33
CA ARG A 103 -2.30 -17.97 -3.70
C ARG A 103 -3.27 -17.35 -4.70
N VAL A 104 -3.75 -16.16 -4.37
CA VAL A 104 -4.69 -15.38 -5.19
C VAL A 104 -4.14 -13.99 -5.47
N GLY A 105 -4.66 -13.35 -6.52
CA GLY A 105 -4.24 -11.99 -6.92
C GLY A 105 -4.97 -10.87 -6.17
N ASN A 106 -6.14 -11.15 -5.60
CA ASN A 106 -6.94 -10.24 -4.79
C ASN A 106 -7.92 -11.02 -3.90
N ALA A 107 -8.34 -10.43 -2.79
CA ALA A 107 -9.23 -11.02 -1.80
C ALA A 107 -9.90 -9.95 -0.93
N GLN A 108 -11.03 -10.27 -0.30
CA GLN A 108 -11.56 -9.46 0.80
C GLN A 108 -10.76 -9.74 2.08
N ALA A 109 -10.48 -8.72 2.88
CA ALA A 109 -9.59 -8.81 4.03
C ALA A 109 -10.02 -9.89 5.03
N SER A 110 -11.33 -10.04 5.25
CA SER A 110 -11.92 -11.08 6.11
C SER A 110 -11.63 -12.52 5.67
N ASP A 111 -11.35 -12.75 4.39
CA ASP A 111 -11.03 -14.07 3.83
C ASP A 111 -9.51 -14.35 3.86
N ILE A 112 -8.67 -13.35 4.11
CA ILE A 112 -7.21 -13.49 3.97
C ILE A 112 -6.60 -14.19 5.18
N GLY A 113 -5.97 -15.33 4.94
CA GLY A 113 -5.18 -16.03 5.96
C GLY A 113 -3.79 -15.43 6.17
N THR A 114 -3.11 -15.01 5.10
CA THR A 114 -1.78 -14.38 5.19
C THR A 114 -1.50 -13.45 4.00
N ILE A 115 -0.99 -12.25 4.30
CA ILE A 115 -0.46 -11.31 3.31
C ILE A 115 1.06 -11.48 3.22
N TRP A 116 1.58 -11.73 2.02
CA TRP A 116 3.01 -11.68 1.77
C TRP A 116 3.35 -10.32 1.20
N ALA A 117 4.22 -9.57 1.88
CA ALA A 117 4.56 -8.22 1.48
C ALA A 117 6.07 -8.00 1.48
N ARG A 118 6.51 -6.93 0.80
CA ARG A 118 7.92 -6.53 0.73
C ARG A 118 8.05 -5.09 1.19
N VAL A 119 9.04 -4.80 2.02
CA VAL A 119 9.34 -3.42 2.41
C VAL A 119 9.64 -2.55 1.19
N VAL A 120 9.04 -1.37 1.16
CA VAL A 120 9.23 -0.38 0.10
C VAL A 120 9.73 0.96 0.59
N ASP A 121 9.61 1.30 1.87
CA ASP A 121 10.06 2.60 2.40
C ASP A 121 11.55 2.85 2.17
N ARG A 122 12.37 1.82 2.39
CA ARG A 122 13.81 1.84 2.15
C ARG A 122 14.20 0.61 1.36
N VAL A 123 14.93 0.83 0.27
CA VAL A 123 15.32 -0.23 -0.65
C VAL A 123 16.79 -0.17 -0.98
N ILE A 124 17.41 -1.34 -1.15
CA ILE A 124 18.77 -1.45 -1.61
C ILE A 124 18.76 -1.60 -3.14
N LEU A 125 19.16 -0.54 -3.83
CA LEU A 125 19.33 -0.58 -5.28
C LEU A 125 20.65 -1.25 -5.65
N LYS A 126 20.55 -2.24 -6.52
CA LYS A 126 21.69 -2.91 -7.15
C LYS A 126 22.10 -2.12 -8.38
N VAL A 127 23.24 -1.46 -8.31
CA VAL A 127 23.81 -0.71 -9.44
C VAL A 127 24.90 -1.55 -10.09
N SER A 128 24.83 -1.69 -11.41
CA SER A 128 25.88 -2.32 -12.21
C SER A 128 26.71 -1.19 -12.81
N TYR A 129 27.81 -0.86 -12.14
CA TYR A 129 28.69 0.22 -12.54
C TYR A 129 29.74 -0.32 -13.51
N HIS A 130 29.74 0.16 -14.76
CA HIS A 130 30.74 -0.17 -15.75
C HIS A 130 31.80 0.93 -15.83
N ASP A 131 33.04 0.62 -15.43
CA ASP A 131 34.13 1.60 -15.38
C ASP A 131 34.84 1.83 -16.74
N GLY A 132 34.44 1.07 -17.75
CA GLY A 132 35.04 1.02 -19.09
C GLY A 132 35.74 -0.30 -19.39
N ARG A 133 36.11 -1.08 -18.35
CA ARG A 133 36.78 -2.38 -18.48
C ARG A 133 36.03 -3.50 -17.77
N ALA A 134 35.50 -3.23 -16.59
CA ALA A 134 34.81 -4.19 -15.75
C ALA A 134 33.49 -3.64 -15.23
N THR A 135 32.60 -4.55 -14.81
CA THR A 135 31.36 -4.21 -14.12
C THR A 135 31.52 -4.49 -12.63
N ILE A 136 31.36 -3.45 -11.80
CA ILE A 136 31.43 -3.52 -10.35
C ILE A 136 30.00 -3.42 -9.79
N PRO A 137 29.54 -4.37 -8.97
CA PRO A 137 28.25 -4.28 -8.30
C PRO A 137 28.33 -3.28 -7.14
N LEU A 138 27.44 -2.30 -7.12
CA LEU A 138 27.24 -1.39 -5.99
C LEU A 138 25.86 -1.65 -5.37
N TYR A 139 25.77 -1.44 -4.06
CA TYR A 139 24.54 -1.55 -3.28
C TYR A 139 24.34 -0.21 -2.59
N VAL A 140 23.23 0.45 -2.90
CA VAL A 140 22.99 1.83 -2.48
C VAL A 140 21.59 1.90 -1.89
N GLU A 141 21.49 2.41 -0.68
CA GLU A 141 20.20 2.63 -0.01
C GLU A 141 19.53 3.88 -0.56
N TYR A 142 18.24 3.76 -0.84
CA TYR A 142 17.35 4.84 -1.28
C TYR A 142 16.01 4.73 -0.55
N GLY A 143 15.32 5.85 -0.41
CA GLY A 143 13.90 5.87 -0.10
C GLY A 143 13.10 5.26 -1.26
N GLY A 144 12.01 4.56 -0.96
CA GLY A 144 11.18 3.88 -1.95
C GLY A 144 10.69 4.77 -3.08
N GLU A 145 10.34 6.00 -2.72
CA GLU A 145 9.79 7.04 -3.60
C GLU A 145 10.88 7.93 -4.23
N ASP A 146 12.16 7.67 -3.95
CA ASP A 146 13.24 8.39 -4.62
C ASP A 146 13.24 8.08 -6.12
N ASP A 147 13.35 9.13 -6.94
CA ASP A 147 13.43 9.01 -8.39
C ASP A 147 14.86 8.68 -8.84
N ILE A 148 15.00 7.63 -9.64
CA ILE A 148 16.22 7.38 -10.42
C ILE A 148 15.95 7.73 -11.88
N VAL A 149 16.71 8.67 -12.41
CA VAL A 149 16.53 9.25 -13.74
C VAL A 149 17.62 8.76 -14.69
N ILE A 150 17.21 8.28 -15.86
CA ILE A 150 18.12 7.91 -16.94
C ILE A 150 18.74 9.17 -17.54
N GLY A 151 20.06 9.19 -17.63
CA GLY A 151 20.83 10.33 -18.12
C GLY A 151 21.49 11.16 -17.01
N GLU A 152 21.02 11.03 -15.77
CA GLU A 152 21.59 11.75 -14.64
C GLU A 152 22.82 11.05 -14.05
N THR A 153 23.66 11.83 -13.37
CA THR A 153 24.89 11.33 -12.73
C THR A 153 24.68 11.23 -11.23
N TYR A 154 24.96 10.05 -10.69
CA TYR A 154 24.86 9.76 -9.27
C TYR A 154 26.24 9.45 -8.69
N LYS A 155 26.38 9.63 -7.37
CA LYS A 155 27.59 9.33 -6.61
C LYS A 155 27.27 8.31 -5.52
N SER A 156 28.05 7.24 -5.45
CA SER A 156 27.95 6.23 -4.40
C SER A 156 29.37 5.90 -3.91
N GLY A 157 29.72 6.44 -2.74
CA GLY A 157 31.09 6.41 -2.23
C GLY A 157 32.06 7.13 -3.19
N GLN A 158 33.06 6.38 -3.68
CA GLN A 158 34.05 6.87 -4.66
C GLN A 158 33.57 6.80 -6.12
N TYR A 159 32.48 6.09 -6.40
CA TYR A 159 32.00 5.85 -7.76
C TYR A 159 31.07 6.98 -8.20
N ARG A 160 31.35 7.59 -9.36
CA ARG A 160 30.43 8.50 -10.06
C ARG A 160 30.02 7.88 -11.38
N TYR A 161 28.72 7.82 -11.63
CA TYR A 161 28.19 7.12 -12.79
C TYR A 161 26.98 7.83 -13.39
N LYS A 162 26.94 7.91 -14.72
CA LYS A 162 25.75 8.32 -15.48
C LYS A 162 24.85 7.10 -15.62
N VAL A 163 23.59 7.21 -15.20
CA VAL A 163 22.60 6.13 -15.37
C VAL A 163 22.27 6.01 -16.85
N THR A 164 22.47 4.82 -17.40
CA THR A 164 22.24 4.52 -18.81
C THR A 164 20.88 3.86 -19.03
N HIS A 165 20.52 2.92 -18.15
CA HIS A 165 19.31 2.12 -18.29
C HIS A 165 18.84 1.60 -16.93
N ILE A 166 17.54 1.35 -16.78
CA ILE A 166 16.93 0.85 -15.54
C ILE A 166 16.13 -0.41 -15.85
N LYS A 167 16.38 -1.50 -15.12
CA LYS A 167 15.55 -2.71 -15.16
C LYS A 167 14.54 -2.65 -14.03
N LEU A 168 13.26 -2.65 -14.37
CA LEU A 168 12.16 -2.67 -13.42
C LEU A 168 11.92 -4.09 -12.87
N ARG A 169 11.27 -4.17 -11.70
CA ARG A 169 10.90 -5.44 -11.05
C ARG A 169 9.94 -6.28 -11.88
N ASN A 170 9.03 -5.63 -12.62
CA ASN A 170 8.12 -6.28 -13.57
C ASN A 170 8.82 -6.82 -14.83
N GLY A 171 10.14 -6.67 -14.94
CA GLY A 171 10.94 -7.17 -16.07
C GLY A 171 11.18 -6.16 -17.19
N ALA A 172 10.44 -5.05 -17.22
CA ALA A 172 10.62 -4.01 -18.25
C ALA A 172 12.00 -3.35 -18.17
N MET A 173 12.51 -2.94 -19.33
CA MET A 173 13.81 -2.30 -19.48
C MET A 173 13.62 -0.86 -19.99
N MET A 174 13.96 0.12 -19.16
CA MET A 174 13.87 1.54 -19.50
C MET A 174 15.21 2.02 -20.03
N ARG A 175 15.18 2.76 -21.14
CA ARG A 175 16.38 3.20 -21.87
C ARG A 175 16.40 4.65 -22.32
N LYS A 176 15.25 5.31 -22.34
CA LYS A 176 15.12 6.66 -22.88
C LYS A 176 15.64 7.68 -21.87
N GLU A 177 16.48 8.60 -22.32
CA GLU A 177 17.00 9.69 -21.49
C GLU A 177 15.87 10.56 -20.94
N GLY A 178 16.00 11.01 -19.69
CA GLY A 178 14.99 11.74 -18.94
C GLY A 178 13.86 10.87 -18.35
N TRP A 179 13.78 9.58 -18.69
CA TRP A 179 12.83 8.69 -18.01
C TRP A 179 13.25 8.39 -16.58
N LYS A 180 12.27 8.32 -15.68
CA LYS A 180 12.49 8.10 -14.26
C LYS A 180 11.63 6.96 -13.71
N ALA A 181 12.11 6.33 -12.64
CA ALA A 181 11.36 5.33 -11.89
C ALA A 181 11.64 5.46 -10.41
N TYR A 182 10.61 5.23 -9.59
CA TYR A 182 10.74 5.11 -8.14
C TYR A 182 11.64 3.94 -7.77
N ALA A 183 12.55 4.15 -6.83
CA ALA A 183 13.51 3.16 -6.37
C ALA A 183 12.85 1.82 -6.03
N ARG A 184 11.69 1.81 -5.35
CA ARG A 184 10.98 0.57 -4.99
C ARG A 184 10.59 -0.30 -6.20
N LYS A 185 10.40 0.30 -7.38
CA LYS A 185 10.04 -0.40 -8.63
C LYS A 185 11.27 -0.89 -9.40
N ILE A 186 12.47 -0.51 -8.99
CA ILE A 186 13.72 -0.84 -9.69
C ILE A 186 14.28 -2.16 -9.19
N LYS A 187 14.63 -3.04 -10.13
CA LYS A 187 15.37 -4.29 -9.87
C LYS A 187 16.87 -4.07 -9.97
N ARG A 188 17.32 -3.26 -10.93
CA ARG A 188 18.74 -2.97 -11.18
C ARG A 188 18.91 -1.67 -11.96
N VAL A 189 19.87 -0.86 -11.54
CA VAL A 189 20.34 0.32 -12.27
C VAL A 189 21.60 -0.07 -13.03
N TYR A 190 21.79 0.44 -14.25
CA TYR A 190 23.02 0.29 -15.01
C TYR A 190 23.62 1.66 -15.25
N GLY A 191 24.88 1.85 -14.87
CA GLY A 191 25.57 3.12 -15.02
C GLY A 191 26.97 2.93 -15.58
N THR A 192 27.43 3.91 -16.33
CA THR A 192 28.82 3.97 -16.82
C THR A 192 29.56 5.08 -16.10
N LYS A 193 30.89 4.95 -15.99
CA LYS A 193 31.75 6.03 -15.49
C LYS A 193 31.39 7.37 -16.10
N ALA A 194 31.05 8.33 -15.25
CA ALA A 194 30.86 9.71 -15.68
C ALA A 194 32.24 10.34 -15.92
N VAL A 195 32.44 10.88 -17.12
CA VAL A 195 33.59 11.73 -17.43
C VAL A 195 33.17 13.16 -17.12
N TYR A 196 34.01 13.90 -16.39
CA TYR A 196 33.79 15.32 -16.14
C TYR A 196 33.91 16.14 -17.42
#